data_AF-A0A552LF48-F1
#
_entry.id   AF-A0A552LF48-F1
#
_cell.length_a   1.000
_cell.length_b   1.000
_cell.length_c   1.000
_cell.angle_alpha   90.00
_cell.angle_beta   90.00
_cell.angle_gamma   90.00
#
_symmetry.space_group_name_H-M   'P 1'
#
loop_
_entity.id
_entity.type
_entity.pdbx_description
1 polymer ?
#
loop_
_entity_poly.entity_id
_entity_poly.type
_entity_poly.pdbx_seq_one_letter_code
_entity_poly.pdbx_strand_id
1 'polypeptide(L)'
;MVDSQNARWGHLGIYAKYLRAEMALYDEIMGMNEDIRLISDYCGISARETQRAKDYAFGSGVSQYEFWPSIDMAKAWLRMAQGQGTAIDLVFLQHEILESDLVINQGMNQPSAHEIAQAQYGWSVLLRQGNQ
;
A
#
# COMPACT_ATOMS: atom_id res chain seq x y z
N MET A 1 -4.53 22.76 15.78
CA MET A 1 -4.86 21.69 14.81
C MET A 1 -3.69 20.73 14.86
N VAL A 2 -3.88 19.51 15.34
CA VAL A 2 -2.83 18.49 15.29
C VAL A 2 -2.70 18.13 13.82
N ASP A 3 -1.55 18.40 13.20
CA ASP A 3 -1.29 18.01 11.81
C ASP A 3 -1.61 16.53 11.66
N SER A 4 -2.62 16.21 10.86
CA SER A 4 -3.04 14.83 10.57
C SER A 4 -1.89 13.99 10.00
N GLN A 5 -0.90 14.63 9.37
CA GLN A 5 0.35 13.99 8.95
C GLN A 5 1.16 13.43 10.12
N ASN A 6 1.13 14.07 11.29
CA ASN A 6 1.90 13.65 12.45
C ASN A 6 1.28 12.42 13.15
N ALA A 7 -0.02 12.18 12.96
CA ALA A 7 -0.71 11.02 13.53
C ALA A 7 -0.42 9.71 12.77
N ARG A 8 -0.38 9.75 11.42
CA ARG A 8 -0.14 8.55 10.60
C ARG A 8 1.23 7.90 10.88
N TRP A 9 2.22 8.73 11.20
CA TRP A 9 3.61 8.32 11.36
C TRP A 9 4.06 8.20 12.84
N GLY A 10 3.15 8.38 13.79
CA GLY A 10 3.48 8.46 15.22
C GLY A 10 4.20 7.23 15.76
N HIS A 11 3.85 6.03 15.26
CA HIS A 11 4.45 4.75 15.65
C HIS A 11 5.93 4.63 15.28
N LEU A 12 6.41 5.40 14.29
CA LEU A 12 7.81 5.35 13.86
C LEU A 12 8.76 6.00 14.86
N GLY A 13 8.26 6.92 15.71
CA GLY A 13 9.07 7.60 16.73
C GLY A 13 10.38 8.19 16.16
N ILE A 14 11.51 7.82 16.76
CA ILE A 14 12.84 8.29 16.34
C ILE A 14 13.25 7.82 14.94
N TYR A 15 12.61 6.78 14.40
CA TYR A 15 12.95 6.20 13.11
C TYR A 15 12.39 6.99 11.94
N ALA A 16 11.38 7.83 12.15
CA ALA A 16 10.78 8.68 11.11
C ALA A 16 11.84 9.52 10.38
N LYS A 17 12.91 9.95 11.06
CA LYS A 17 13.99 10.73 10.44
C LYS A 17 14.77 9.97 9.35
N TYR A 18 14.71 8.64 9.34
CA TYR A 18 15.36 7.79 8.34
C TYR A 18 14.44 7.42 7.18
N LEU A 19 13.13 7.65 7.31
CA LEU A 19 12.10 7.22 6.35
C LEU A 19 11.42 8.41 5.65
N ARG A 20 12.06 9.58 5.66
CA ARG A 20 11.46 10.82 5.15
C ARG A 20 11.07 10.74 3.68
N ALA A 21 11.84 10.02 2.87
CA ALA A 21 11.57 9.90 1.44
C ALA A 21 10.33 9.02 1.18
N GLU A 22 10.22 7.92 1.91
CA GLU A 22 9.10 6.98 1.85
C GLU A 22 7.82 7.64 2.37
N MET A 23 7.90 8.34 3.50
CA MET A 23 6.79 9.10 4.06
C MET A 23 6.29 10.16 3.08
N ALA A 24 7.19 10.92 2.44
CA ALA A 24 6.82 11.93 1.47
C ALA A 24 6.10 11.35 0.23
N LEU A 25 6.51 10.18 -0.25
CA LEU A 25 5.81 9.49 -1.34
C LEU A 25 4.41 9.00 -0.92
N TYR A 26 4.25 8.55 0.32
CA TYR A 26 2.94 8.17 0.85
C TYR A 26 2.03 9.38 1.05
N ASP A 27 2.59 10.53 1.44
CA ASP A 27 1.88 11.81 1.47
C ASP A 27 1.44 12.24 0.06
N GLU A 28 2.31 12.10 -0.95
CA GLU A 28 1.98 12.38 -2.35
C GLU A 28 0.84 11.49 -2.84
N ILE A 29 0.95 10.17 -2.64
CA ILE A 29 -0.09 9.19 -3.03
C ILE A 29 -1.43 9.54 -2.38
N MET A 30 -1.45 9.86 -1.08
CA MET A 30 -2.70 10.24 -0.40
C MET A 30 -3.28 11.57 -0.89
N GLY A 31 -2.46 12.45 -1.48
CA GLY A 31 -2.92 13.66 -2.15
C GLY A 31 -3.43 13.46 -3.58
N MET A 32 -3.23 12.28 -4.18
CA MET A 32 -3.74 11.96 -5.52
C MET A 32 -5.26 11.68 -5.48
N ASN A 33 -5.99 12.27 -6.43
CA ASN A 33 -7.44 12.10 -6.56
C ASN A 33 -7.86 11.18 -7.72
N GLU A 34 -7.03 11.06 -8.76
CA GLU A 34 -7.34 10.32 -9.99
C GLU A 34 -6.72 8.92 -10.03
N ASP A 35 -5.77 8.62 -9.14
CA ASP A 35 -5.01 7.37 -9.15
C ASP A 35 -5.91 6.14 -9.01
N ILE A 36 -6.95 6.22 -8.18
CA ILE A 36 -7.93 5.14 -8.04
C ILE A 36 -8.59 4.78 -9.36
N ARG A 37 -9.07 5.78 -10.10
CA ARG A 37 -9.72 5.58 -11.40
C ARG A 37 -8.71 5.06 -12.41
N LEU A 38 -7.52 5.67 -12.48
CA LEU A 38 -6.47 5.28 -13.42
C LEU A 38 -6.01 3.84 -13.20
N ILE A 39 -5.78 3.43 -11.95
CA ILE A 39 -5.39 2.06 -11.59
C ILE A 39 -6.55 1.09 -11.85
N SER A 40 -7.78 1.46 -11.49
CA SER A 40 -8.97 0.64 -11.75
C SER A 40 -9.14 0.34 -13.25
N ASP A 41 -9.07 1.38 -14.09
CA ASP A 41 -9.18 1.27 -15.54
C ASP A 41 -8.02 0.45 -16.15
N TYR A 42 -6.79 0.69 -15.67
CA TYR A 42 -5.59 0.03 -16.19
C TYR A 42 -5.48 -1.44 -15.79
N CYS A 43 -5.79 -1.78 -14.54
CA CYS A 43 -5.63 -3.12 -13.99
C CYS A 43 -6.89 -4.00 -14.12
N GLY A 44 -8.04 -3.43 -14.50
CA GLY A 44 -9.31 -4.15 -14.56
C GLY A 44 -9.84 -4.56 -13.18
N ILE A 45 -9.53 -3.76 -12.16
CA ILE A 45 -9.93 -3.98 -10.75
C ILE A 45 -10.99 -2.94 -10.40
N SER A 46 -11.93 -3.24 -9.50
CA SER A 46 -12.95 -2.26 -9.15
C SER A 46 -12.37 -1.07 -8.37
N ALA A 47 -12.83 0.15 -8.67
CA ALA A 47 -12.42 1.37 -7.96
C ALA A 47 -12.63 1.27 -6.45
N ARG A 48 -13.65 0.52 -5.99
CA ARG A 48 -13.90 0.27 -4.57
C ARG A 48 -12.78 -0.55 -3.92
N GLU A 49 -12.31 -1.61 -4.58
CA GLU A 49 -11.21 -2.44 -4.09
C GLU A 49 -9.89 -1.68 -4.14
N THR A 50 -9.63 -0.95 -5.22
CA THR A 50 -8.45 -0.08 -5.35
C THR A 50 -8.42 0.98 -4.25
N GLN A 51 -9.54 1.65 -3.96
CA GLN A 51 -9.63 2.63 -2.88
C GLN A 51 -9.35 1.99 -1.52
N ARG A 52 -9.96 0.84 -1.23
CA ARG A 52 -9.72 0.12 0.04
C ARG A 52 -8.25 -0.26 0.18
N ALA A 53 -7.62 -0.77 -0.88
CA ALA A 53 -6.20 -1.09 -0.88
C ALA A 53 -5.33 0.15 -0.64
N LYS A 54 -5.67 1.31 -1.26
CA LYS A 54 -4.98 2.58 -1.02
C LYS A 54 -5.05 3.00 0.45
N ASP A 55 -6.27 3.01 1.01
CA ASP A 55 -6.52 3.46 2.38
C ASP A 55 -5.87 2.55 3.41
N TYR A 56 -5.76 1.25 3.09
CA TYR A 56 -5.08 0.26 3.89
C TYR A 56 -3.56 0.42 3.84
N ALA A 57 -2.96 0.42 2.64
CA ALA A 57 -1.51 0.39 2.46
C ALA A 57 -0.84 1.76 2.73
N PHE A 58 -1.50 2.88 2.39
CA PHE A 58 -0.91 4.22 2.43
C PHE A 58 -1.63 5.18 3.37
N GLY A 59 -2.91 4.92 3.67
CA GLY A 59 -3.79 5.80 4.44
C GLY A 59 -3.89 5.41 5.91
N SER A 60 -5.13 5.20 6.36
CA SER A 60 -5.46 4.88 7.76
C SER A 60 -4.83 3.60 8.29
N GLY A 61 -4.61 2.59 7.42
CA GLY A 61 -4.01 1.32 7.83
C GLY A 61 -2.58 1.48 8.33
N VAL A 62 -1.84 2.46 7.83
CA VAL A 62 -0.46 2.76 8.28
C VAL A 62 -0.41 3.05 9.78
N SER A 63 -1.30 3.90 10.29
CA SER A 63 -1.38 4.16 11.73
C SER A 63 -2.04 3.02 12.49
N GLN A 64 -3.09 2.42 11.93
CA GLN A 64 -3.91 1.44 12.65
C GLN A 64 -3.16 0.13 12.90
N TYR A 65 -2.31 -0.26 11.96
CA TYR A 65 -1.53 -1.50 11.98
C TYR A 65 -0.02 -1.25 12.05
N GLU A 66 0.38 0.00 12.32
CA GLU A 66 1.76 0.43 12.53
C GLU A 66 2.72 0.04 11.39
N PHE A 67 2.26 0.16 10.14
CA PHE A 67 3.05 -0.21 8.96
C PHE A 67 4.27 0.67 8.79
N TRP A 68 5.40 0.05 8.44
CA TRP A 68 6.60 0.76 8.04
C TRP A 68 6.50 1.14 6.56
N PRO A 69 6.69 2.42 6.20
CA PRO A 69 6.57 2.84 4.82
C PRO A 69 7.68 2.23 3.96
N SER A 70 7.32 1.82 2.75
CA SER A 70 8.23 1.19 1.78
C SER A 70 8.28 1.98 0.47
N ILE A 71 9.49 2.34 0.04
CA ILE A 71 9.70 3.03 -1.24
C ILE A 71 9.23 2.20 -2.43
N ASP A 72 9.35 0.87 -2.36
CA ASP A 72 8.98 -0.02 -3.45
C ASP A 72 7.47 -0.10 -3.63
N MET A 73 6.71 -0.09 -2.52
CA MET A 73 5.24 -0.04 -2.55
C MET A 73 4.76 1.27 -3.19
N ALA A 74 5.35 2.39 -2.77
CA ALA A 74 5.00 3.69 -3.33
C ALA A 74 5.30 3.77 -4.83
N LYS A 75 6.48 3.31 -5.25
CA LYS A 75 6.86 3.29 -6.67
C LYS A 75 5.97 2.36 -7.50
N ALA A 76 5.57 1.20 -6.97
CA ALA A 76 4.64 0.28 -7.63
C ALA A 76 3.29 0.97 -7.87
N TRP A 77 2.75 1.62 -6.84
CA TRP A 77 1.50 2.38 -6.95
C TRP A 77 1.59 3.49 -8.01
N LEU A 78 2.63 4.31 -7.96
CA LEU A 78 2.84 5.41 -8.89
C LEU A 78 3.00 4.92 -10.34
N ARG A 79 3.73 3.82 -10.57
CA ARG A 79 3.83 3.21 -11.91
C ARG A 79 2.46 2.79 -12.43
N MET A 80 1.65 2.11 -11.61
CA MET A 80 0.30 1.71 -12.02
C MET A 80 -0.60 2.91 -12.31
N ALA A 81 -0.56 3.96 -11.48
CA ALA A 81 -1.31 5.19 -11.70
C ALA A 81 -0.91 5.92 -13.00
N GLN A 82 0.31 5.70 -13.49
CA GLN A 82 0.80 6.23 -14.76
C GLN A 82 0.56 5.30 -15.97
N GLY A 83 -0.08 4.14 -15.77
CA GLY A 83 -0.25 3.12 -16.80
C GLY A 83 1.05 2.39 -17.19
N GLN A 84 2.06 2.45 -16.32
CA GLN A 84 3.41 1.88 -16.49
C GLN A 84 3.67 0.73 -15.50
N GLY A 85 2.62 0.13 -14.96
CA GLY A 85 2.74 -0.97 -14.01
C GLY A 85 3.43 -2.19 -14.62
N THR A 86 4.18 -2.91 -13.79
CA THR A 86 4.76 -4.21 -14.13
C THR A 86 3.87 -5.35 -13.63
N ALA A 87 4.14 -6.58 -14.08
CA ALA A 87 3.47 -7.76 -13.52
C ALA A 87 3.68 -7.89 -12.00
N ILE A 88 4.83 -7.49 -11.49
CA ILE A 88 5.14 -7.48 -10.06
C ILE A 88 4.28 -6.43 -9.33
N ASP A 89 4.03 -5.26 -9.93
CA ASP A 89 3.17 -4.23 -9.34
C ASP A 89 1.70 -4.68 -9.25
N LEU A 90 1.24 -5.46 -10.23
CA LEU A 90 -0.10 -6.07 -10.16
C LEU A 90 -0.19 -7.09 -9.02
N VAL A 91 0.85 -7.88 -8.78
CA VAL A 91 0.89 -8.81 -7.63
C VAL A 91 0.86 -8.04 -6.31
N PHE A 92 1.54 -6.89 -6.21
CA PHE A 92 1.41 -5.98 -5.07
C PHE A 92 -0.04 -5.54 -4.87
N LEU A 93 -0.70 -5.03 -5.91
CA LEU A 93 -2.09 -4.58 -5.79
C LEU A 93 -3.03 -5.69 -5.35
N GLN A 94 -2.86 -6.89 -5.90
CA GLN A 94 -3.66 -8.08 -5.51
C GLN A 94 -3.40 -8.50 -4.07
N HIS A 95 -2.15 -8.39 -3.60
CA HIS A 95 -1.78 -8.61 -2.21
C HIS A 95 -2.55 -7.67 -1.28
N GLU A 96 -2.49 -6.36 -1.52
CA GLU A 96 -3.16 -5.36 -0.69
C GLU A 96 -4.70 -5.48 -0.73
N ILE A 97 -5.26 -5.86 -1.88
CA ILE A 97 -6.72 -6.08 -2.01
C ILE A 97 -7.16 -7.26 -1.15
N LEU A 98 -6.43 -8.37 -1.19
CA LEU A 98 -6.75 -9.56 -0.41
C LEU A 98 -6.53 -9.31 1.09
N GLU A 99 -5.38 -8.74 1.47
CA GLU A 99 -5.07 -8.44 2.87
C GLU A 99 -6.12 -7.48 3.46
N SER A 100 -6.42 -6.39 2.76
CA SER A 100 -7.43 -5.43 3.22
C SER A 100 -8.84 -6.03 3.26
N ASP A 101 -9.20 -6.97 2.39
CA ASP A 101 -10.50 -7.64 2.47
C ASP A 101 -10.62 -8.50 3.73
N LEU A 102 -9.60 -9.33 4.00
CA LEU A 102 -9.54 -10.21 5.16
C LEU A 102 -9.61 -9.40 6.45
N VAL A 103 -8.86 -8.30 6.54
CA VAL A 103 -8.84 -7.46 7.75
C VAL A 103 -10.11 -6.64 7.87
N ILE A 104 -10.46 -5.84 6.86
CA ILE A 104 -11.53 -4.84 6.97
C ILE A 104 -12.92 -5.45 6.87
N ASN A 105 -13.13 -6.41 5.96
CA ASN A 105 -14.47 -6.96 5.72
C ASN A 105 -14.73 -8.26 6.47
N GLN A 106 -13.69 -9.04 6.76
CA GLN A 106 -13.83 -10.34 7.44
C GLN A 106 -13.39 -10.30 8.91
N GLY A 107 -12.83 -9.18 9.38
CA GLY A 107 -12.44 -9.00 10.78
C GLY A 107 -11.25 -9.86 11.20
N MET A 108 -10.43 -10.33 10.24
CA MET A 108 -9.22 -11.08 10.53
C MET A 108 -8.16 -10.17 11.15
N ASN A 109 -7.32 -10.73 12.02
CA ASN A 109 -6.15 -10.00 12.51
C ASN A 109 -5.13 -9.80 11.37
N GLN A 110 -4.43 -8.66 11.40
CA GLN A 110 -3.53 -8.26 10.33
C GLN A 110 -2.40 -9.28 10.06
N PRO A 111 -1.69 -9.84 11.07
CA PRO A 111 -0.65 -10.83 10.80
C PRO A 111 -1.13 -12.07 10.04
N SER A 112 -2.28 -12.64 10.43
CA SER A 112 -2.84 -13.79 9.71
C SER A 112 -3.29 -13.44 8.29
N ALA A 113 -3.89 -12.27 8.10
CA ALA A 113 -4.29 -11.80 6.77
C ALA A 113 -3.07 -11.61 5.86
N HIS A 114 -1.98 -11.06 6.40
CA HIS A 114 -0.73 -10.87 5.69
C HIS A 114 -0.10 -12.20 5.27
N GLU A 115 -0.09 -13.22 6.13
CA GLU A 115 0.41 -14.56 5.77
C GLU A 115 -0.36 -15.18 4.61
N ILE A 116 -1.69 -15.03 4.60
CA ILE A 116 -2.54 -15.53 3.51
C ILE A 116 -2.26 -14.74 2.22
N ALA A 117 -2.23 -13.42 2.30
CA ALA A 117 -1.94 -12.56 1.15
C ALA A 117 -0.54 -12.83 0.58
N GLN A 118 0.45 -13.06 1.44
CA GLN A 118 1.83 -13.38 1.04
C GLN A 118 1.93 -14.78 0.42
N ALA A 119 1.16 -15.76 0.89
CA ALA A 119 1.13 -17.10 0.31
C ALA A 119 0.49 -17.12 -1.09
N GLN A 120 -0.56 -16.32 -1.30
CA GLN A 120 -1.26 -16.24 -2.59
C GLN A 120 -0.60 -15.27 -3.58
N TYR A 121 -0.14 -14.13 -3.07
CA TYR A 121 0.45 -13.03 -3.83
C TYR A 121 1.78 -12.63 -3.18
N GLY A 122 2.81 -13.46 -3.40
CA GLY A 122 4.12 -13.33 -2.77
C GLY A 122 4.99 -12.18 -3.27
N TRP A 123 4.47 -10.95 -3.28
CA TRP A 123 5.11 -9.77 -3.85
C TRP A 123 6.52 -9.54 -3.30
N SER A 124 6.71 -9.63 -1.99
CA SER A 124 8.02 -9.45 -1.35
C SER A 124 9.07 -10.48 -1.77
N VAL A 125 8.66 -11.67 -2.25
CA VAL A 125 9.56 -12.70 -2.77
C VAL A 125 9.96 -12.36 -4.20
N LEU A 126 8.99 -11.98 -5.04
CA LEU A 126 9.24 -11.58 -6.43
C LEU A 126 10.14 -10.35 -6.52
N LEU A 127 9.90 -9.35 -5.67
CA LEU A 127 10.71 -8.13 -5.62
C LEU A 127 12.19 -8.41 -5.32
N ARG A 128 12.47 -9.38 -4.43
CA ARG A 128 13.83 -9.80 -4.09
C ARG A 128 14.52 -10.56 -5.23
N GLN A 129 13.77 -11.31 -6.03
CA GLN A 129 14.30 -12.08 -7.16
C GLN A 129 14.57 -11.21 -8.40
N GLY A 130 13.79 -10.15 -8.61
CA GLY A 130 13.99 -9.21 -9.73
C GLY A 130 15.12 -8.20 -9.51
N ASN A 131 15.66 -8.11 -8.29
CA ASN A 131 16.80 -7.26 -7.92
C ASN A 131 18.14 -8.03 -7.89
N GLN A 132 18.19 -9.25 -8.43
CA GLN A 132 19.41 -10.05 -8.68
C GLN A 132 19.77 -10.05 -10.15
#